data_AF-A0A5E4ITS5-F1
#
_entry.id   AF-A0A5E4ITS5-F1
#
_cell.length_a   1.000
_cell.length_b   1.000
_cell.length_c   1.000
_cell.angle_alpha   90.00
_cell.angle_beta   90.00
_cell.angle_gamma   90.00
#
_symmetry.space_group_name_H-M   'P 1'
#
loop_
_entity.id
_entity.type
_entity.pdbx_description
1 polymer ?
#
loop_
_entity_poly.entity_id
_entity_poly.type
_entity_poly.pdbx_seq_one_letter_code
_entity_poly.pdbx_strand_id
1 'polypeptide(L)'
;MVADEEKVFKPTEEKRKEREAEDGKQVEEEKTAEEKGKRVKPEHHDDKKEEKKKEIVLQRLYVIDLSKAFRKPLPRHQRSAVRLLKEFVSKHMKSEKIHIAPELAAEAAKARRLRISATKDKEGLVEAKLQ
;
A
#
# COMPACT_ATOMS: atom_id res chain seq x y z
N MET A 1 56.21 -12.66 16.08
CA MET A 1 56.01 -12.00 17.39
C MET A 1 54.61 -11.38 17.32
N VAL A 2 53.54 -12.08 17.70
CA VAL A 2 53.07 -12.43 19.06
C VAL A 2 52.59 -11.20 19.85
N ALA A 3 51.25 -11.12 19.97
CA ALA A 3 50.33 -10.68 21.04
C ALA A 3 50.58 -9.43 21.90
N ASP A 4 49.48 -8.67 22.09
CA ASP A 4 49.07 -7.85 23.27
C ASP A 4 47.61 -7.39 22.96
N GLU A 5 46.54 -8.15 23.20
CA GLU A 5 45.87 -8.50 24.46
C GLU A 5 45.54 -7.32 25.42
N GLU A 6 44.22 -7.09 25.55
CA GLU A 6 43.48 -6.52 26.69
C GLU A 6 43.60 -5.02 27.05
N LYS A 7 42.59 -4.24 26.62
CA LYS A 7 42.06 -3.12 27.41
C LYS A 7 40.57 -3.32 27.67
N VAL A 8 40.29 -3.83 28.85
CA VAL A 8 38.98 -4.03 29.48
C VAL A 8 38.35 -2.67 29.81
N PHE A 9 37.22 -2.33 29.18
CA PHE A 9 36.43 -1.14 29.50
C PHE A 9 35.34 -1.51 30.52
N LYS A 10 35.57 -1.22 31.81
CA LYS A 10 34.56 -1.35 32.88
C LYS A 10 33.72 -0.07 32.94
N PRO A 11 32.39 -0.11 32.78
CA PRO A 11 31.54 1.01 33.15
C PRO A 11 31.21 0.95 34.65
N THR A 12 31.44 2.08 35.32
CA THR A 12 31.29 2.32 36.77
C THR A 12 29.83 2.30 37.24
N GLU A 13 29.62 1.76 38.45
CA GLU A 13 28.35 1.45 39.11
C GLU A 13 27.62 2.65 39.76
N GLU A 14 28.03 3.88 39.48
CA GLU A 14 27.56 5.06 40.23
C GLU A 14 26.28 5.72 39.66
N LYS A 15 25.69 5.18 38.60
CA LYS A 15 24.45 5.74 38.01
C LYS A 15 23.16 5.02 38.38
N ARG A 16 23.22 4.04 39.30
CA ARG A 16 22.07 3.21 39.70
C ARG A 16 21.45 3.57 41.07
N LYS A 17 21.94 4.60 41.78
CA LYS A 17 21.58 4.84 43.19
C LYS A 17 20.75 6.09 43.51
N GLU A 18 20.31 6.88 42.52
CA GLU A 18 19.60 8.16 42.79
C GLU A 18 18.10 8.17 42.45
N ARG A 19 17.43 7.03 42.23
CA ARG A 19 15.98 7.06 41.92
C ARG A 19 15.11 6.03 42.65
N GLU A 20 15.60 5.47 43.76
CA GLU A 20 14.83 4.52 44.59
C GLU A 20 14.33 5.09 45.93
N ALA A 21 14.33 6.41 46.15
CA ALA A 21 14.11 6.95 47.50
C ALA A 21 13.21 8.18 47.63
N GLU A 22 12.13 8.33 46.86
CA GLU A 22 11.05 9.24 47.24
C GLU A 22 9.66 8.60 47.02
N ASP A 23 9.10 8.20 48.16
CA ASP A 23 7.70 8.24 48.56
C ASP A 23 6.65 7.42 47.81
N GLY A 24 6.34 6.26 48.40
CA GLY A 24 4.99 5.72 48.39
C GLY A 24 4.10 6.40 49.42
N LYS A 25 2.99 7.02 48.98
CA LYS A 25 1.68 6.94 49.65
C LYS A 25 0.53 7.38 48.72
N GLN A 26 -0.52 6.58 48.73
CA GLN A 26 -1.68 6.54 47.82
C GLN A 26 -2.64 7.73 47.96
N VAL A 27 -3.23 8.19 46.85
CA VAL A 27 -4.67 8.53 46.73
C VAL A 27 -5.15 8.21 45.30
N GLU A 28 -6.33 7.63 45.22
CA GLU A 28 -7.04 7.14 44.05
C GLU A 28 -7.63 8.27 43.18
N GLU A 29 -7.97 7.86 41.95
CA GLU A 29 -8.89 8.46 40.97
C GLU A 29 -8.42 9.61 40.03
N GLU A 30 -8.60 9.32 38.74
CA GLU A 30 -8.68 10.21 37.57
C GLU A 30 -7.38 10.80 36.98
N LYS A 31 -6.78 10.12 35.99
CA LYS A 31 -7.07 10.33 34.55
C LYS A 31 -5.94 9.84 33.62
N THR A 32 -6.38 9.32 32.48
CA THR A 32 -5.67 9.22 31.19
C THR A 32 -4.49 8.26 31.09
N ALA A 33 -4.81 6.98 30.91
CA ALA A 33 -3.96 6.05 30.19
C ALA A 33 -4.78 5.30 29.13
N GLU A 34 -4.27 5.34 27.89
CA GLU A 34 -4.49 4.36 26.83
C GLU A 34 -5.85 4.38 26.12
N GLU A 35 -6.08 5.48 25.39
CA GLU A 35 -6.85 5.47 24.16
C GLU A 35 -6.21 4.48 23.18
N LYS A 36 -6.67 3.22 23.23
CA LYS A 36 -6.37 2.19 22.24
C LYS A 36 -6.88 2.66 20.88
N GLY A 37 -5.98 3.27 20.14
CA GLY A 37 -6.15 3.76 18.78
C GLY A 37 -6.82 2.72 17.89
N LYS A 38 -8.12 2.94 17.69
CA LYS A 38 -8.91 2.68 16.48
C LYS A 38 -8.15 1.92 15.39
N ARG A 39 -8.19 0.59 15.45
CA ARG A 39 -7.92 -0.25 14.29
C ARG A 39 -9.16 -0.17 13.38
N VAL A 40 -9.25 0.91 12.62
CA VAL A 40 -10.26 1.08 11.57
C VAL A 40 -10.00 -0.02 10.54
N LYS A 41 -10.83 -1.07 10.57
CA LYS A 41 -10.99 -1.97 9.42
C LYS A 41 -11.30 -1.06 8.23
N PRO A 42 -10.55 -1.10 7.12
CA PRO A 42 -11.01 -0.42 5.92
C PRO A 42 -12.33 -1.07 5.52
N GLU A 43 -13.39 -0.29 5.65
CA GLU A 43 -14.74 -0.63 5.24
C GLU A 43 -14.66 -1.06 3.77
N HIS A 44 -15.11 -2.28 3.50
CA HIS A 44 -15.32 -2.76 2.16
C HIS A 44 -16.44 -1.89 1.60
N HIS A 45 -16.09 -0.89 0.79
CA HIS A 45 -17.06 -0.09 0.04
C HIS A 45 -17.64 -0.99 -1.04
N ASP A 46 -18.56 -1.85 -0.63
CA ASP A 46 -19.41 -2.65 -1.50
C ASP A 46 -20.53 -1.72 -1.99
N ASP A 47 -20.14 -0.74 -2.82
CA ASP A 47 -21.13 0.01 -3.58
C ASP A 47 -21.69 -0.90 -4.65
N LYS A 48 -22.86 -1.42 -4.31
CA LYS A 48 -23.92 -1.88 -5.19
C LYS A 48 -24.04 -0.93 -6.39
N LYS A 49 -23.25 -1.17 -7.43
CA LYS A 49 -23.19 -0.31 -8.61
C LYS A 49 -24.39 -0.62 -9.49
N GLU A 50 -25.40 0.22 -9.33
CA GLU A 50 -26.50 0.39 -10.26
C GLU A 50 -26.01 0.26 -11.71
N GLU A 51 -26.71 -0.56 -12.48
CA GLU A 51 -26.59 -0.69 -13.93
C GLU A 51 -27.05 0.61 -14.61
N LYS A 52 -26.34 1.71 -14.37
CA LYS A 52 -26.48 2.90 -15.19
C LYS A 52 -25.92 2.54 -16.55
N LYS A 53 -26.79 2.56 -17.56
CA LYS A 53 -26.46 2.51 -18.98
C LYS A 53 -25.50 3.67 -19.29
N LYS A 54 -24.21 3.47 -19.00
CA LYS A 54 -23.17 4.44 -19.28
C LYS A 54 -23.01 4.53 -20.79
N GLU A 55 -23.18 5.73 -21.33
CA GLU A 55 -22.87 5.98 -22.72
C GLU A 55 -21.35 5.98 -22.90
N ILE A 56 -20.88 4.94 -23.59
CA ILE A 56 -19.47 4.71 -23.89
C ILE A 56 -19.05 5.64 -25.03
N VAL A 57 -18.03 6.46 -24.80
CA VAL A 57 -17.52 7.40 -25.82
C VAL A 57 -16.41 6.77 -26.64
N LEU A 58 -15.46 6.09 -25.97
CA LEU A 58 -14.30 5.49 -26.62
C LEU A 58 -14.02 4.12 -26.02
N GLN A 59 -13.85 3.13 -26.87
CA GLN A 59 -13.36 1.80 -26.52
C GLN A 59 -12.07 1.52 -27.27
N ARG A 60 -11.05 1.05 -26.56
CA ARG A 60 -9.75 0.68 -27.14
C ARG A 60 -9.23 -0.61 -26.54
N LEU A 61 -8.58 -1.41 -27.38
CA LEU A 61 -7.87 -2.62 -26.97
C LEU A 61 -6.37 -2.34 -26.96
N TYR A 62 -5.72 -2.65 -25.86
CA TYR A 62 -4.28 -2.45 -25.70
C TYR A 62 -3.59 -3.72 -25.26
N VAL A 63 -2.33 -3.87 -25.68
CA VAL A 63 -1.41 -4.83 -25.08
C VAL A 63 -0.43 -4.04 -24.21
N ILE A 64 -0.34 -4.39 -22.93
CA ILE A 64 0.49 -3.71 -21.94
C ILE A 64 1.64 -4.63 -21.52
N ASP A 65 2.86 -4.13 -21.64
CA ASP A 65 4.05 -4.77 -21.11
C ASP A 65 4.25 -4.40 -19.61
N LEU A 66 4.02 -5.37 -18.73
CA LEU A 66 4.21 -5.24 -17.28
C LEU A 66 5.55 -5.79 -16.81
N SER A 67 6.43 -6.21 -17.73
CA SER A 67 7.77 -6.76 -17.42
C SER A 67 8.59 -5.90 -16.45
N LYS A 68 8.39 -4.58 -16.43
CA LYS A 68 9.05 -3.67 -15.48
C LYS A 68 8.64 -3.92 -14.02
N ALA A 69 7.41 -4.37 -13.76
CA ALA A 69 6.93 -4.69 -12.41
C ALA A 69 7.70 -5.88 -11.80
N PHE A 70 8.00 -6.90 -12.60
CA PHE A 70 8.63 -8.15 -12.18
C PHE A 70 10.12 -8.04 -11.81
N ARG A 71 10.75 -6.88 -12.02
CA ARG A 71 12.11 -6.63 -11.52
C ARG A 71 12.15 -6.50 -9.99
N LYS A 72 11.01 -6.19 -9.37
CA LYS A 72 10.88 -6.06 -7.91
C LYS A 72 10.57 -7.42 -7.29
N PRO A 73 10.93 -7.64 -6.01
CA PRO A 73 10.60 -8.88 -5.31
C PRO A 73 9.08 -9.09 -5.24
N LEU A 74 8.67 -10.35 -5.09
CA LEU A 74 7.28 -10.81 -5.12
C LEU A 74 6.25 -9.91 -4.41
N PRO A 75 6.44 -9.53 -3.13
CA PRO A 75 5.45 -8.71 -2.41
C PRO A 75 5.28 -7.29 -2.99
N ARG A 76 6.26 -6.80 -3.75
CA ARG A 76 6.26 -5.44 -4.30
C ARG A 76 5.85 -5.39 -5.77
N HIS A 77 5.99 -6.49 -6.53
CA HIS A 77 5.65 -6.46 -7.96
C HIS A 77 4.15 -6.22 -8.17
N GLN A 78 3.26 -6.79 -7.35
CA GLN A 78 1.81 -6.64 -7.52
C GLN A 78 1.39 -5.17 -7.47
N ARG A 79 1.84 -4.47 -6.43
CA ARG A 79 1.64 -3.02 -6.27
C ARG A 79 2.23 -2.23 -7.44
N SER A 80 3.39 -2.68 -7.94
CA SER A 80 4.04 -2.04 -9.09
C SER A 80 3.31 -2.28 -10.41
N ALA A 81 2.72 -3.47 -10.61
CA ALA A 81 1.97 -3.81 -11.81
C ALA A 81 0.69 -2.97 -11.90
N VAL A 82 -0.06 -2.87 -10.80
CA VAL A 82 -1.26 -2.01 -10.72
C VAL A 82 -0.90 -0.54 -10.97
N ARG A 83 0.23 -0.07 -10.43
CA ARG A 83 0.70 1.31 -10.68
C ARG A 83 1.04 1.55 -12.15
N LEU A 84 1.77 0.63 -12.79
CA LEU A 84 2.08 0.73 -14.22
C LEU A 84 0.82 0.69 -15.08
N LEU A 85 -0.17 -0.13 -14.73
CA LEU A 85 -1.47 -0.14 -15.40
C LEU A 85 -2.17 1.22 -15.30
N LYS A 86 -2.23 1.81 -14.10
CA LYS A 86 -2.82 3.15 -13.91
C LYS A 86 -2.11 4.21 -14.74
N GLU A 87 -0.78 4.22 -14.71
CA GLU A 87 0.05 5.16 -15.49
C GLU A 87 -0.19 4.98 -17.00
N PHE A 88 -0.27 3.73 -17.48
CA PHE A 88 -0.55 3.42 -18.87
C PHE A 88 -1.93 3.94 -19.29
N VAL A 89 -2.98 3.58 -18.56
CA VAL A 89 -4.36 3.95 -18.89
C VAL A 89 -4.54 5.46 -18.82
N SER A 90 -3.98 6.12 -17.79
CA SER A 90 -4.03 7.58 -17.64
C SER A 90 -3.43 8.29 -18.85
N LYS A 91 -2.24 7.84 -19.30
CA LYS A 91 -1.53 8.44 -20.43
C LYS A 91 -2.28 8.25 -21.76
N HIS A 92 -2.85 7.07 -22.00
CA HIS A 92 -3.46 6.74 -23.29
C HIS A 92 -4.91 7.22 -23.44
N MET A 93 -5.66 7.23 -22.33
CA MET A 93 -7.07 7.66 -22.32
C MET A 93 -7.22 9.14 -21.88
N LYS A 94 -6.13 9.78 -21.46
CA LYS A 94 -6.08 11.17 -20.96
C LYS A 94 -7.14 11.38 -19.88
N SER A 95 -7.05 10.60 -18.81
CA SER A 95 -8.01 10.55 -17.71
C SER A 95 -7.30 10.36 -16.38
N GLU A 96 -7.77 11.06 -15.35
CA GLU A 96 -7.24 10.94 -13.99
C GLU A 96 -8.02 9.90 -13.16
N LYS A 97 -9.34 9.79 -13.40
CA LYS A 97 -10.23 8.87 -12.70
C LYS A 97 -10.25 7.52 -13.42
N ILE A 98 -9.63 6.51 -12.83
CA ILE A 98 -9.48 5.17 -13.42
C ILE A 98 -9.99 4.13 -12.44
N HIS A 99 -10.91 3.31 -12.90
CA HIS A 99 -11.41 2.15 -12.20
C HIS A 99 -10.84 0.88 -12.85
N ILE A 100 -10.14 0.08 -12.05
CA ILE A 100 -9.50 -1.16 -12.49
C ILE A 100 -10.27 -2.31 -11.85
N ALA A 101 -10.78 -3.23 -12.68
CA ALA A 101 -11.44 -4.42 -12.18
C ALA A 101 -10.47 -5.28 -11.34
N PRO A 102 -10.93 -5.92 -10.25
CA PRO A 102 -10.07 -6.73 -9.38
C PRO A 102 -9.42 -7.91 -10.13
N GLU A 103 -10.15 -8.52 -11.07
CA GLU A 103 -9.66 -9.58 -11.96
C GLU A 103 -8.44 -9.12 -12.77
N LEU A 104 -8.52 -7.91 -13.33
CA LEU A 104 -7.44 -7.32 -14.10
C LEU A 104 -6.21 -7.05 -13.22
N ALA A 105 -6.41 -6.62 -11.97
CA ALA A 105 -5.32 -6.41 -11.03
C ALA A 105 -4.62 -7.72 -10.61
N ALA A 106 -5.38 -8.79 -10.43
CA ALA A 106 -4.85 -10.11 -10.12
C ALA A 106 -4.04 -10.68 -11.30
N GLU A 107 -4.56 -10.56 -12.53
CA GLU A 107 -3.84 -11.06 -13.72
C GLU A 107 -2.57 -10.26 -14.00
N ALA A 108 -2.60 -8.94 -13.76
CA ALA A 108 -1.42 -8.07 -13.89
C ALA A 108 -0.25 -8.45 -12.98
N ALA A 109 -0.53 -9.10 -11.84
CA ALA A 109 0.51 -9.62 -10.96
C ALA A 109 1.18 -10.87 -11.53
N LYS A 110 0.48 -11.66 -12.34
CA LYS A 110 0.96 -12.94 -12.86
C LYS A 110 1.58 -12.81 -14.24
N ALA A 111 0.92 -12.06 -15.12
CA ALA A 111 1.29 -11.96 -16.52
C ALA A 111 2.28 -10.81 -16.78
N ARG A 112 3.34 -11.09 -17.56
CA ARG A 112 4.29 -10.08 -18.01
C ARG A 112 3.76 -9.19 -19.14
N ARG A 113 2.77 -9.69 -19.89
CA ARG A 113 2.08 -9.01 -20.98
C ARG A 113 0.59 -9.24 -20.82
N LEU A 114 -0.20 -8.18 -20.93
CA LEU A 114 -1.63 -8.24 -20.64
C LEU A 114 -2.42 -7.55 -21.75
N ARG A 115 -3.47 -8.19 -22.23
CA ARG A 115 -4.41 -7.57 -23.17
C ARG A 115 -5.59 -7.00 -22.37
N ILE A 116 -5.86 -5.72 -22.57
CA ILE A 116 -6.92 -5.03 -21.82
C ILE A 116 -7.87 -4.32 -22.77
N SER A 117 -9.13 -4.24 -22.35
CA SER A 117 -10.10 -3.30 -22.91
C SER A 117 -10.22 -2.09 -21.98
N ALA A 118 -10.06 -0.90 -22.54
CA ALA A 118 -10.23 0.36 -21.84
C ALA A 118 -11.40 1.13 -22.44
N THR A 119 -12.38 1.42 -21.60
CA THR A 119 -13.63 2.08 -21.98
C THR A 119 -13.72 3.42 -21.25
N LYS A 120 -13.95 4.51 -21.99
CA LYS A 120 -14.11 5.85 -21.42
C LYS A 120 -15.56 6.30 -21.48
N ASP A 121 -16.08 6.68 -20.31
CA ASP A 121 -17.41 7.24 -20.13
C ASP A 121 -17.43 8.76 -20.43
N LYS A 122 -18.62 9.33 -20.64
CA LYS A 122 -18.79 10.79 -20.81
C LYS A 122 -18.26 11.60 -19.62
N GLU A 123 -18.34 11.05 -18.41
CA GLU A 123 -17.84 11.66 -17.17
C GLU A 123 -16.31 11.62 -17.04
N GLY A 124 -15.61 11.06 -18.04
CA GLY A 124 -14.17 10.94 -18.05
C GLY A 124 -13.63 9.81 -17.17
N LEU A 125 -14.50 9.01 -16.55
CA LEU A 125 -14.13 7.78 -15.86
C LEU A 125 -13.71 6.74 -16.90
N VAL A 126 -12.58 6.08 -16.64
CA VAL A 126 -12.11 4.98 -17.48
C VAL A 126 -12.24 3.66 -16.71
N GLU A 127 -12.96 2.72 -17.30
CA GLU A 127 -13.05 1.35 -16.81
C GLU A 127 -12.12 0.46 -17.64
N ALA A 128 -11.22 -0.24 -16.95
CA ALA A 128 -10.31 -1.21 -17.55
C ALA A 128 -10.70 -2.63 -17.16
N LYS A 129 -10.91 -3.49 -18.17
CA LYS A 129 -11.28 -4.91 -18.01
C LYS A 129 -10.27 -5.82 -18.70
N LEU A 130 -10.18 -7.04 -18.20
CA LEU A 130 -9.45 -8.11 -18.89
C LEU A 130 -10.18 -8.44 -20.19
N GLN A 131 -9.40 -8.68 -21.26
CA GLN A 131 -9.93 -9.14 -22.54
C GLN A 131 -10.07 -10.66 -22.56
#